data_AF-A0A9D4CTN4-F1
#
_entry.id   AF-A0A9D4CTN4-F1
#
_cell.length_a   1.000
_cell.length_b   1.000
_cell.length_c   1.000
_cell.angle_alpha   90.00
_cell.angle_beta   90.00
_cell.angle_gamma   90.00
#
_symmetry.space_group_name_H-M   'P 1'
#
loop_
_entity.id
_entity.type
_entity.pdbx_description
1 polymer ?
#
loop_
_entity_poly.entity_id
_entity_poly.type
_entity_poly.pdbx_seq_one_letter_code
_entity_poly.pdbx_strand_id
1 'polypeptide(L)' 'MDISVSKYLSPGSSRTRANHSIKFLPLSTSTSYYRHSFFPSIIATWNNLPASIAESPDLVSFKRGLATTRF' A
#
# COMPACT_ATOMS: atom_id res chain seq x y z
N MET A 1 4.94 -12.68 18.17
CA MET A 1 4.05 -11.51 18.28
C MET A 1 3.29 -11.41 16.98
N ASP A 2 2.03 -11.84 16.97
CA ASP A 2 1.20 -11.76 15.78
C ASP A 2 0.51 -10.39 15.75
N ILE A 3 0.83 -9.58 14.77
CA ILE A 3 0.34 -8.20 14.65
C ILE A 3 -0.95 -8.30 13.85
N SER A 4 -2.10 -8.08 14.50
CA SER A 4 -3.40 -8.13 13.82
C SER A 4 -3.48 -7.08 12.72
N VAL A 5 -3.34 -7.52 11.46
CA VAL A 5 -3.26 -6.66 10.27
C VAL A 5 -4.49 -5.75 10.16
N SER A 6 -5.67 -6.24 10.52
CA SER A 6 -6.93 -5.46 10.47
C SER A 6 -6.97 -4.29 11.45
N LYS A 7 -6.09 -4.28 12.48
CA LYS A 7 -5.95 -3.15 13.39
C LYS A 7 -5.14 -2.00 12.79
N TYR A 8 -4.33 -2.28 11.77
CA TYR A 8 -3.36 -1.34 11.19
C TYR A 8 -3.58 -1.03 9.71
N LEU A 9 -4.27 -1.92 8.97
CA LEU A 9 -4.55 -1.74 7.56
C LEU A 9 -6.06 -1.85 7.34
N SER A 10 -6.63 -0.75 6.84
CA SER A 10 -8.02 -0.71 6.39
C SER A 10 -8.03 -0.61 4.86
N PRO A 11 -8.71 -1.52 4.15
CA PRO A 11 -8.88 -1.42 2.71
C PRO A 11 -9.52 -0.07 2.33
N GLY A 12 -8.96 0.60 1.32
CA GLY A 12 -9.52 1.82 0.77
C GLY A 12 -10.77 1.50 -0.05
N SER A 13 -11.94 1.96 0.40
CA SER A 13 -13.20 1.83 -0.36
C SER A 13 -13.36 2.92 -1.43
N SER A 14 -12.63 4.04 -1.31
CA SER A 14 -12.83 5.20 -2.18
C SER A 14 -12.07 5.08 -3.50
N ARG A 15 -12.82 5.06 -4.61
CA ARG A 15 -12.31 5.01 -6.00
C ARG A 15 -11.82 6.36 -6.52
N THR A 16 -12.03 7.45 -5.78
CA THR A 16 -11.71 8.79 -6.27
C THR A 16 -10.20 9.02 -6.23
N ARG A 17 -9.56 9.06 -7.41
CA ARG A 17 -8.09 9.16 -7.61
C ARG A 17 -7.30 7.91 -7.18
N ALA A 18 -7.91 6.72 -7.25
CA ALA A 18 -7.21 5.46 -7.01
C ALA A 18 -6.48 4.98 -8.29
N ASN A 19 -5.17 4.77 -8.19
CA ASN A 19 -4.35 4.18 -9.26
C ASN A 19 -4.62 2.69 -9.47
N HIS A 20 -5.21 2.00 -8.48
CA HIS A 20 -5.55 0.57 -8.49
C HIS A 20 -6.57 0.24 -7.39
N SER A 21 -7.18 -0.94 -7.45
CA SER A 21 -8.26 -1.43 -6.57
C SER A 21 -7.78 -1.89 -5.20
N ILE A 22 -6.52 -2.35 -5.08
CA ILE A 22 -5.97 -2.92 -3.85
C ILE A 22 -5.29 -1.88 -2.91
N LYS A 23 -5.79 -0.65 -2.83
CA LYS A 23 -5.21 0.40 -1.97
C LYS A 23 -5.58 0.27 -0.50
N PHE A 24 -4.73 0.82 0.36
CA PHE A 24 -5.02 0.97 1.80
C PHE A 24 -5.35 2.43 2.14
N LEU A 25 -6.20 2.65 3.14
CA LEU A 25 -6.43 3.99 3.66
C LEU A 25 -5.13 4.54 4.27
N PRO A 26 -4.75 5.79 3.96
CA PRO A 26 -3.63 6.42 4.65
C PRO A 26 -3.93 6.49 6.14
N LEU A 27 -2.96 6.06 6.95
CA LEU A 27 -3.09 6.14 8.41
C LEU A 27 -3.14 7.61 8.84
N SER A 28 -4.03 7.92 9.79
CA SER A 28 -4.09 9.25 10.38
C SER A 28 -2.82 9.55 11.15
N THR A 29 -2.28 10.77 10.98
CA THR A 29 -1.10 11.29 11.67
C THR A 29 -1.27 11.38 13.19
N SER A 30 -2.51 11.28 13.67
CA SER A 30 -2.87 11.33 15.11
C SER A 30 -2.61 10.03 15.86
N THR A 31 -2.40 8.90 15.17
CA THR A 31 -2.25 7.60 15.83
C THR A 31 -0.77 7.33 16.17
N SER A 32 -0.47 6.87 17.39
CA SER A 32 0.93 6.66 17.85
C SER A 32 1.74 5.70 16.95
N TYR A 33 1.07 4.84 16.18
CA TYR A 33 1.67 3.97 15.17
C TYR A 33 2.33 4.73 14.01
N TYR A 34 1.91 5.96 13.74
CA TYR A 34 2.53 6.84 12.75
C TYR A 34 3.95 7.25 13.16
N ARG A 35 4.24 7.27 14.47
CA ARG A 35 5.50 7.74 15.05
C ARG A 35 6.57 6.65 15.17
N HIS A 36 6.16 5.37 15.17
CA HIS A 36 7.03 4.23 15.45
C HIS A 36 7.01 3.13 14.38
N SER A 37 6.37 3.36 13.23
CA SER A 37 6.29 2.33 12.20
C SER A 37 6.63 2.86 10.80
N PHE A 38 7.15 1.96 9.98
CA PHE A 38 7.34 2.16 8.54
C PHE A 38 6.00 2.09 7.77
N PHE A 39 4.90 1.69 8.41
CA PHE A 39 3.59 1.53 7.75
C PHE A 39 3.14 2.76 6.94
N PRO A 40 3.24 4.02 7.42
CA PRO A 40 2.83 5.17 6.62
C PRO A 40 3.63 5.29 5.31
N SER A 41 4.95 5.09 5.37
CA SER A 41 5.83 5.15 4.19
C SER A 41 5.56 4.00 3.21
N ILE A 42 5.29 2.80 3.72
CA ILE A 42 4.98 1.62 2.91
C ILE A 42 3.60 1.79 2.25
N ILE A 43 2.59 2.23 3.00
CA ILE A 43 1.24 2.48 2.46
C ILE A 43 1.29 3.58 1.39
N ALA A 44 2.07 4.64 1.61
CA ALA A 44 2.26 5.69 0.61
C ALA A 44 2.92 5.14 -0.67
N THR A 45 3.96 4.32 -0.54
CA THR A 45 4.64 3.70 -1.68
C THR A 45 3.70 2.76 -2.43
N TRP A 46 3.01 1.87 -1.70
CA TRP A 46 2.04 0.93 -2.26
C TRP A 46 0.92 1.64 -3.01
N ASN A 47 0.31 2.66 -2.40
CA ASN A 47 -0.78 3.41 -3.03
C ASN A 47 -0.33 4.23 -4.25
N ASN A 48 0.96 4.50 -4.43
CA ASN A 48 1.47 5.18 -5.62
C ASN A 48 1.81 4.21 -6.75
N LEU A 49 1.76 2.89 -6.51
CA LEU A 49 2.00 1.91 -7.57
C LEU A 49 0.96 2.05 -8.71
N PRO A 50 1.38 1.84 -9.96
CA PRO A 50 0.46 1.65 -11.08
C PRO A 50 -0.37 0.36 -10.92
N ALA A 51 -1.62 0.35 -11.40
CA ALA A 51 -2.44 -0.86 -11.43
C ALA A 51 -1.79 -2.04 -12.13
N SER A 52 -1.09 -1.80 -13.24
CA SER A 52 -0.39 -2.86 -13.99
C SER A 52 0.63 -3.63 -13.16
N ILE A 53 1.16 -3.00 -12.11
CA ILE A 53 2.13 -3.59 -11.20
C ILE A 53 1.40 -4.12 -9.98
N ALA A 54 0.64 -3.29 -9.28
CA ALA A 54 -0.03 -3.69 -8.04
C ALA A 54 -0.95 -4.91 -8.24
N GLU A 55 -1.72 -4.92 -9.33
CA GLU A 55 -2.70 -5.97 -9.66
C GLU A 55 -2.13 -7.05 -10.58
N SER A 56 -0.80 -7.17 -10.67
CA SER A 56 -0.20 -8.21 -11.51
C SER A 56 -0.63 -9.61 -11.03
N PRO A 57 -0.92 -10.54 -11.94
CA PRO A 57 -1.46 -11.86 -11.60
C PRO A 57 -0.44 -12.77 -10.91
N ASP A 58 0.86 -12.48 -11.03
CA ASP A 58 1.92 -13.31 -10.51
C ASP A 58 3.05 -12.49 -9.86
N LEU A 59 3.73 -13.12 -8.90
CA LEU A 59 4.79 -12.49 -8.10
C LEU A 59 6.01 -12.08 -8.95
N VAL A 60 6.28 -12.78 -10.06
CA VAL A 60 7.45 -12.52 -10.90
C VAL A 60 7.22 -11.24 -11.70
N SER A 61 6.03 -11.08 -12.28
CA SER A 61 5.56 -9.87 -12.96
C SER A 61 5.51 -8.68 -12.02
N PHE A 62 5.02 -8.87 -10.78
CA PHE A 62 5.07 -7.84 -9.74
C PHE A 62 6.51 -7.34 -9.52
N LYS A 63 7.44 -8.26 -9.26
CA LYS A 63 8.86 -7.94 -8.98
C LYS A 63 9.54 -7.25 -10.16
N ARG A 64 9.27 -7.71 -11.39
CA ARG A 64 9.80 -7.09 -12.62
C ARG A 64 9.25 -5.67 -12.82
N GLY A 65 7.95 -5.49 -12.57
CA GLY A 65 7.29 -4.19 -12.62
C GLY A 65 7.93 -3.21 -11.62
N LEU A 66 8.12 -3.64 -10.38
CA LEU A 66 8.80 -2.83 -9.36
C LEU A 66 10.23 -2.47 -9.75
N ALA A 67 11.02 -3.43 -10.26
CA ALA A 67 12.41 -3.17 -10.66
C ALA A 67 12.52 -2.17 -11.84
N THR A 68 11.48 -2.09 -12.67
CA THR A 68 11.41 -1.15 -13.80
C THR A 68 10.90 0.23 -13.38
N THR A 69 10.14 0.31 -12.28
CA THR A 69 9.53 1.55 -11.81
C THR A 69 10.52 2.32 -10.96
N ARG A 70 10.81 3.56 -11.38
CA ARG A 70 11.66 4.47 -10.61
C ARG A 70 10.75 5.36 -9.75
N PHE A 71 10.84 5.23 -8.43
CA PHE A 71 10.13 6.06 -7.45
C PHE A 71 10.95 7.30 -7.09
#